data_AF-Q97GW7-F1
#
_entry.id   AF-Q97GW7-F1
#
_cell.length_a   1.000
_cell.length_b   1.000
_cell.length_c   1.000
_cell.angle_alpha   90.00
_cell.angle_beta   90.00
_cell.angle_gamma   90.00
#
_symmetry.space_group_name_H-M   'P 1'
#
loop_
_entity.id
_entity.type
_entity.pdbx_description
1 polymer ?
#
loop_
_entity_poly.entity_id
_entity_poly.type
_entity_poly.pdbx_seq_one_letter_code
_entity_poly.pdbx_strand_id
1 'polypeptide(L)' 'MRLKKVKYRNKEALIIYLTQAEVEDNIIKEKIIEYKEGYSSVAVFVSGRKNIEKVIKDMVQESL' A
#
# COMPACT_ATOMS: atom_id res chain seq x y z
N MET A 1 1.41 10.68 2.40
CA MET A 1 0.61 9.45 2.28
C MET A 1 -0.82 9.81 2.60
N ARG A 2 -1.80 9.31 1.83
CA ARG A 2 -3.23 9.46 2.13
C ARG A 2 -3.88 8.10 2.33
N LEU A 3 -4.74 7.99 3.34
CA LEU A 3 -5.42 6.75 3.71
C LEU A 3 -6.93 6.92 3.53
N LYS A 4 -7.59 5.91 2.98
CA LYS A 4 -9.05 5.85 2.86
C LYS A 4 -9.53 4.48 3.27
N LYS A 5 -10.27 4.41 4.39
CA LYS A 5 -10.96 3.20 4.81
C LYS A 5 -12.19 2.99 3.94
N VAL A 6 -12.41 1.76 3.49
CA VAL A 6 -13.58 1.37 2.69
C VAL A 6 -14.15 0.07 3.21
N LYS A 7 -15.44 -0.16 3.04
CA LYS A 7 -16.06 -1.47 3.24
C LYS A 7 -16.17 -2.15 1.88
N TYR A 8 -15.55 -3.31 1.73
CA TYR A 8 -15.71 -4.17 0.56
C TYR A 8 -16.26 -5.52 1.01
N ARG A 9 -17.43 -5.90 0.48
CA ARG A 9 -18.12 -7.16 0.85
C ARG A 9 -18.29 -7.32 2.37
N ASN A 10 -18.75 -6.27 3.05
CA ASN A 10 -18.91 -6.20 4.52
C ASN A 10 -17.62 -6.39 5.35
N LYS A 11 -16.44 -6.37 4.73
CA LYS A 11 -15.16 -6.38 5.44
C LYS A 11 -14.47 -5.03 5.32
N GLU A 12 -13.78 -4.62 6.37
CA GLU A 12 -12.98 -3.41 6.36
C GLU A 12 -11.72 -3.61 5.50
N ALA A 13 -11.53 -2.70 4.57
CA ALA A 13 -10.38 -2.64 3.69
C ALA A 13 -9.77 -1.24 3.71
N LEU A 14 -8.48 -1.16 3.43
CA LEU A 14 -7.73 0.09 3.42
C LEU A 14 -7.23 0.39 2.01
N ILE A 15 -7.46 1.61 1.55
CA ILE A 15 -6.83 2.15 0.35
C ILE A 15 -5.75 3.15 0.77
N ILE A 16 -4.54 2.94 0.31
CA ILE A 16 -3.37 3.77 0.59
C ILE A 16 -2.93 4.45 -0.69
N TYR A 17 -2.77 5.77 -0.67
CA TYR A 17 -2.22 6.55 -1.77
C TYR A 17 -0.85 7.08 -1.37
N LEU A 18 0.16 6.79 -2.20
CA LEU A 18 1.55 7.19 -2.02
C LEU A 18 2.01 8.06 -3.18
N THR A 19 2.87 9.03 -2.91
CA THR A 19 3.66 9.69 -3.94
C THR A 19 4.90 8.86 -4.28
N GLN A 20 5.60 9.19 -5.38
CA GLN A 20 6.86 8.50 -5.71
C GLN A 20 7.92 8.61 -4.59
N ALA A 21 8.06 9.79 -3.99
CA ALA A 21 9.03 10.00 -2.91
C ALA A 21 8.71 9.13 -1.69
N GLU A 22 7.42 8.89 -1.42
CA GLU A 22 6.98 8.08 -0.28
C GLU A 22 7.18 6.58 -0.50
N VAL A 23 7.29 6.11 -1.74
CA VAL A 23 7.57 4.69 -2.03
C VAL A 23 8.99 4.31 -1.67
N GLU A 24 9.92 5.26 -1.75
CA GLU A 24 11.35 5.04 -1.47
C GLU A 24 11.67 5.18 0.03
N ASP A 25 10.72 5.65 0.82
CA ASP A 25 10.86 5.79 2.27
C ASP A 25 10.56 4.45 2.98
N ASN A 26 11.58 3.88 3.63
CA ASN A 26 11.46 2.63 4.38
C ASN A 26 10.44 2.71 5.53
N ILE A 27 10.26 3.89 6.15
CA ILE A 27 9.28 4.09 7.23
C ILE A 27 7.85 3.94 6.68
N ILE A 28 7.61 4.37 5.43
CA ILE A 28 6.32 4.19 4.77
C ILE A 28 6.09 2.71 4.47
N LYS A 29 7.13 1.99 4.02
CA LYS A 29 7.04 0.54 3.76
C LYS A 29 6.63 -0.22 5.02
N GLU A 30 7.29 0.03 6.15
CA GLU A 30 6.97 -0.60 7.44
C GLU A 30 5.51 -0.34 7.86
N LYS A 31 5.04 0.90 7.76
CA LYS A 31 3.63 1.25 8.07
C LYS A 31 2.62 0.48 7.21
N ILE A 32 2.93 0.24 5.93
CA ILE A 32 2.04 -0.52 5.04
C ILE A 32 1.99 -1.99 5.45
N ILE A 33 3.11 -2.55 5.92
CA ILE A 33 3.16 -3.91 6.46
C ILE A 33 2.29 -3.99 7.72
N GLU A 34 2.40 -3.04 8.65
CA GLU A 34 1.54 -2.99 9.84
C GLU A 34 0.04 -2.89 9.47
N TYR A 35 -0.30 -2.08 8.45
CA TYR A 35 -1.69 -2.02 7.99
C TYR A 35 -2.19 -3.32 7.36
N LYS A 36 -1.32 -4.15 6.77
CA LYS A 36 -1.74 -5.45 6.26
C LYS A 36 -2.20 -6.40 7.36
N GLU A 37 -1.66 -6.29 8.56
CA GLU A 37 -2.06 -7.15 9.69
C GLU A 37 -3.44 -6.78 10.23
N GLY A 38 -3.79 -5.48 10.19
CA GLY A 38 -5.04 -4.97 10.77
C GLY A 38 -6.25 -4.93 9.83
N TYR A 39 -6.07 -5.10 8.51
CA TYR A 39 -7.16 -5.00 7.54
C TYR A 39 -7.30 -6.27 6.71
N SER A 40 -8.55 -6.65 6.43
CA SER A 40 -8.83 -7.83 5.60
C SER A 40 -8.33 -7.71 4.16
N SER A 41 -8.08 -6.49 3.70
CA SER A 41 -7.55 -6.17 2.37
C SER A 41 -6.92 -4.79 2.38
N VAL A 42 -5.75 -4.65 1.76
CA VAL A 42 -5.05 -3.37 1.57
C VAL A 42 -4.76 -3.19 0.08
N ALA A 43 -5.14 -2.03 -0.47
CA ALA A 43 -4.84 -1.63 -1.83
C ALA A 43 -3.93 -0.40 -1.81
N VAL A 44 -2.83 -0.42 -2.55
CA VAL A 44 -1.85 0.66 -2.60
C VAL A 44 -1.81 1.27 -3.99
N PHE A 45 -1.97 2.59 -4.08
CA PHE A 45 -1.92 3.36 -5.31
C PHE A 45 -0.77 4.35 -5.25
N VAL A 46 0.16 4.25 -6.20
CA VAL A 46 1.30 5.17 -6.31
C VAL A 46 1.01 6.19 -7.41
N SER A 47 0.96 7.46 -7.04
CA SER A 47 0.79 8.55 -8.00
C SER A 47 2.08 8.80 -8.77
N GLY A 48 1.98 8.97 -10.09
CA GLY A 48 3.08 9.42 -10.95
C GLY A 48 3.97 8.32 -11.57
N ARG A 49 3.68 7.03 -11.41
CA ARG A 49 4.36 5.97 -12.20
C ARG A 49 3.40 5.36 -13.23
N LYS A 50 3.90 5.20 -14.47
CA LYS A 50 3.21 4.48 -15.55
C LYS A 50 3.03 2.97 -15.26
N ASN A 51 3.76 2.40 -14.30
CA ASN A 51 3.79 0.96 -14.05
C ASN A 51 3.70 0.66 -12.54
N ILE A 52 2.46 0.55 -12.06
CA ILE A 52 2.13 0.33 -10.64
C ILE A 52 2.43 -1.12 -10.20
N GLU A 53 2.31 -2.07 -11.13
CA GLU A 53 2.50 -3.51 -10.89
C GLU A 53 3.93 -3.85 -10.45
N LYS A 54 4.94 -3.20 -11.03
CA LYS A 54 6.35 -3.44 -10.71
C LYS A 54 6.67 -3.00 -9.29
N VAL A 55 6.20 -1.82 -8.88
CA VAL A 55 6.42 -1.29 -7.53
C VAL A 55 5.79 -2.18 -6.47
N ILE A 56 4.56 -2.67 -6.72
CA ILE A 56 3.88 -3.57 -5.78
C ILE A 56 4.64 -4.89 -5.68
N LYS A 57 5.12 -5.45 -6.79
CA LYS A 57 5.94 -6.67 -6.77
C LYS A 57 7.23 -6.46 -5.98
N ASP A 58 7.95 -5.38 -6.22
CA ASP A 58 9.20 -5.07 -5.51
C ASP A 58 8.94 -4.92 -3.99
N MET A 59 7.85 -4.24 -3.59
CA MET A 59 7.47 -4.08 -2.17
C MET A 59 7.04 -5.38 -1.48
N VAL A 60 6.49 -6.35 -2.23
CA VAL A 60 6.00 -7.62 -1.68
C VAL A 60 7.09 -8.71 -1.72
N GLN A 61 7.99 -8.67 -2.71
CA GLN A 61 9.06 -9.66 -2.87
C GLN A 61 10.26 -9.41 -1.96
N GLU A 62 10.52 -8.18 -1.48
CA GLU A 62 11.56 -7.94 -0.46
C GLU A 62 11.26 -8.60 0.90
N SER A 63 10.08 -9.20 1.09
CA SER A 63 9.68 -9.91 2.33
C SER A 63 9.81 -11.44 2.26
N LEU A 64 10.45 -12.01 1.23
CA LEU A 64 10.77 -13.44 1.08
C LEU A 64 12.28 -13.66 1.00
#